data_AF-A0A928RWS9-F1
#
_entry.id   AF-A0A928RWS9-F1
#
_cell.length_a   1.000
_cell.length_b   1.000
_cell.length_c   1.000
_cell.angle_alpha   90.00
_cell.angle_beta   90.00
_cell.angle_gamma   90.00
#
_symmetry.space_group_name_H-M   'P 1'
#
loop_
_entity.id
_entity.type
_entity.pdbx_description
1 polymer ?
#
loop_
_entity_poly.entity_id
_entity_poly.type
_entity_poly.pdbx_seq_one_letter_code
_entity_poly.pdbx_strand_id
1 'polypeptide(L)'
;MIVYRKTREIKKTMQFADELFALAEIAGKRLSHEHATELLMEAGRFESGLADAFFPERDGISEESGALRSASLAAGRLFCASWDGRKDELGKEAALFKELLSAALRTGLPERMEARIPEGYAHYGLFPDVYIDSARDFFRDRGRCHVVCIGLRSIGASLSSVVSAALESLGCQVVSFTVRPRAHPFKRKAFFTPELEEIVSCLRGSAFVIVDEGPGLSGSSFSSVARKLKALGVPEKNIVFFPSWLPDGSSFLSKEAREVWGRQTKYASFFEKVWLESGRLEKDAGLESAPMDVSAGMWRGLFYQDGADYPAAHPRHERRKYPKGKAGGKT
;
A
#
# COMPACT_ATOMS: atom_id res chain seq x y z
N MET A 1 23.74 -14.99 -7.85
CA MET A 1 23.14 -15.57 -6.63
C MET A 1 22.45 -14.44 -5.88
N ILE A 2 21.13 -14.32 -5.97
CA ILE A 2 20.36 -13.32 -5.23
C ILE A 2 20.26 -13.83 -3.79
N VAL A 3 21.02 -13.23 -2.88
CA VAL A 3 20.83 -13.44 -1.45
C VAL A 3 19.53 -12.72 -1.08
N TYR A 4 18.43 -13.47 -0.93
CA TYR A 4 17.24 -12.94 -0.26
C TYR A 4 17.69 -12.55 1.15
N ARG A 5 17.81 -11.25 1.42
CA ARG A 5 17.95 -10.74 2.80
C ARG A 5 16.82 -11.33 3.63
N LYS A 6 17.05 -11.56 4.93
CA LYS A 6 15.97 -11.97 5.85
C LYS A 6 14.79 -11.01 5.70
N THR A 7 13.72 -11.47 5.06
CA THR A 7 12.48 -10.71 4.83
C THR A 7 11.58 -10.71 6.06
N ARG A 8 12.01 -11.39 7.13
CA ARG A 8 11.29 -11.59 8.38
C ARG A 8 12.23 -11.34 9.56
N GLU A 9 11.71 -10.65 10.56
CA GLU A 9 12.40 -10.33 11.78
C GLU A 9 11.45 -10.51 12.97
N ILE A 10 11.93 -11.14 14.04
CA ILE A 10 11.18 -11.15 15.31
C ILE A 10 11.53 -9.86 16.06
N LYS A 11 10.53 -9.02 16.30
CA LYS A 11 10.67 -7.77 17.05
C LYS A 11 9.93 -7.84 18.38
N LYS A 12 10.44 -7.11 19.38
CA LYS A 12 9.67 -6.79 20.59
C LYS A 12 8.60 -5.76 20.22
N THR A 13 7.35 -6.05 20.55
CA THR A 13 6.21 -5.22 20.15
C THR A 13 6.32 -3.80 20.69
N MET A 14 6.68 -3.64 21.96
CA MET A 14 6.84 -2.31 22.57
C MET A 14 7.97 -1.49 21.94
N GLN A 15 9.11 -2.11 21.63
CA GLN A 15 10.21 -1.42 20.96
C GLN A 15 9.80 -0.92 19.56
N PHE A 16 9.05 -1.73 18.80
CA PHE A 16 8.56 -1.31 17.49
C PHE A 16 7.49 -0.20 17.64
N ALA A 17 6.65 -0.24 18.67
CA ALA A 17 5.74 0.86 18.95
C ALA A 17 6.47 2.17 19.30
N ASP A 18 7.57 2.11 20.08
CA ASP A 18 8.40 3.28 20.38
C ASP A 18 9.01 3.90 19.11
N GLU A 19 9.46 3.06 18.16
CA GLU A 19 9.92 3.50 16.83
C GLU A 19 8.79 4.25 16.08
N LEU A 20 7.55 3.75 16.13
CA LEU A 20 6.40 4.40 15.51
C LEU A 20 6.05 5.74 16.17
N PHE A 21 6.15 5.85 17.50
CA PHE A 21 5.97 7.13 18.20
C PHE A 21 7.00 8.16 17.75
N ALA A 22 8.26 7.76 17.62
CA ALA A 22 9.32 8.64 17.14
C ALA A 22 9.08 9.10 15.69
N LEU A 23 8.68 8.18 14.79
CA LEU A 23 8.34 8.51 13.42
C LEU A 23 7.16 9.48 13.32
N ALA A 24 6.10 9.25 14.11
CA ALA A 24 4.93 10.12 14.15
C ALA A 24 5.28 11.53 14.66
N GLU A 25 6.13 11.62 15.68
CA GLU A 25 6.62 12.89 16.20
C GLU A 25 7.41 13.67 15.14
N ILE A 26 8.31 13.00 14.41
CA ILE A 26 9.10 13.62 13.35
C ILE A 26 8.20 14.06 12.19
N ALA A 27 7.28 13.20 11.74
CA ALA A 27 6.36 13.50 10.64
C ALA A 27 5.48 14.71 10.96
N GLY A 28 4.93 14.78 12.18
CA GLY A 28 4.12 15.92 12.63
C GLY A 28 4.90 17.23 12.77
N LYS A 29 6.18 17.18 13.15
CA LYS A 29 7.03 18.39 13.32
C LYS A 29 7.67 18.89 12.03
N ARG A 30 8.20 17.97 11.22
CA ARG A 30 8.91 18.32 9.97
C ARG A 30 7.97 18.58 8.81
N LEU A 31 6.70 18.17 8.93
CA LEU A 31 5.65 18.40 7.93
C LEU A 31 6.06 17.89 6.53
N SER A 32 6.84 16.81 6.46
CA SER A 32 7.35 16.28 5.20
C SER A 32 6.66 14.98 4.82
N HIS A 33 6.39 14.85 3.53
CA HIS A 33 5.78 13.67 2.96
C HIS A 33 6.65 12.41 3.14
N GLU A 34 7.98 12.53 3.05
CA GLU A 34 8.92 11.43 3.28
C GLU A 34 8.74 10.76 4.65
N HIS A 35 8.67 11.55 5.74
CA HIS A 35 8.49 10.97 7.09
C HIS A 35 7.07 10.41 7.28
N ALA A 36 6.05 10.98 6.62
CA ALA A 36 4.70 10.42 6.62
C ALA A 36 4.65 9.08 5.86
N THR A 37 5.40 8.95 4.76
CA THR A 37 5.57 7.71 4.01
C THR A 37 6.25 6.64 4.86
N GLU A 38 7.34 6.99 5.56
CA GLU A 38 8.03 6.07 6.46
C GLU A 38 7.12 5.59 7.60
N LEU A 39 6.39 6.50 8.25
CA LEU A 39 5.41 6.14 9.28
C LEU A 39 4.33 5.20 8.72
N LEU A 40 3.77 5.50 7.54
CA LEU A 40 2.76 4.67 6.89
C LEU A 40 3.28 3.24 6.65
N MET A 41 4.49 3.13 6.11
CA MET A 41 5.11 1.84 5.81
C MET A 41 5.33 1.03 7.09
N GLU A 42 5.90 1.64 8.12
CA GLU A 42 6.19 0.97 9.39
C GLU A 42 4.91 0.63 10.17
N ALA A 43 3.89 1.50 10.17
CA ALA A 43 2.60 1.22 10.78
C ALA A 43 1.91 0.01 10.12
N GLY A 44 1.96 -0.09 8.78
CA GLY A 44 1.43 -1.25 8.07
C GLY A 44 2.21 -2.53 8.36
N ARG A 45 3.54 -2.45 8.55
CA ARG A 45 4.36 -3.60 8.96
C ARG A 45 4.00 -4.07 10.38
N PHE A 46 3.80 -3.13 11.30
CA PHE A 46 3.40 -3.38 12.68
C PHE A 46 2.02 -4.04 12.74
N GLU A 47 1.01 -3.43 12.10
CA GLU A 47 -0.35 -4.00 12.01
C GLU A 47 -0.32 -5.40 11.38
N SER A 48 0.41 -5.58 10.28
CA SER A 48 0.45 -6.88 9.60
C SER A 48 1.01 -8.00 10.47
N GLY A 49 2.06 -7.73 11.25
CA GLY A 49 2.67 -8.76 12.08
C GLY A 49 1.85 -9.08 13.33
N LEU A 50 1.20 -8.09 13.93
CA LEU A 50 0.25 -8.31 15.03
C LEU A 50 -1.02 -9.02 14.57
N ALA A 51 -1.57 -8.64 13.42
CA ALA A 51 -2.72 -9.34 12.83
C ALA A 51 -2.37 -10.78 12.45
N ASP A 52 -1.14 -11.06 12.01
CA ASP A 52 -0.68 -12.45 11.78
C ASP A 52 -0.57 -13.24 13.10
N ALA A 53 -0.24 -12.57 14.22
CA ALA A 53 -0.16 -13.19 15.55
C ALA A 53 -1.54 -13.44 16.18
N PHE A 54 -2.49 -12.51 16.03
CA PHE A 54 -3.87 -12.67 16.52
C PHE A 54 -4.65 -13.72 15.74
N PHE A 55 -4.40 -13.80 14.44
CA PHE A 55 -5.17 -14.59 13.51
C PHE A 55 -4.25 -15.54 12.71
N PRO A 56 -3.64 -16.56 13.34
CA PRO A 56 -2.67 -17.41 12.66
C PRO A 56 -3.31 -18.21 11.50
N GLU A 57 -4.55 -18.67 11.67
CA GLU A 57 -5.21 -19.58 10.72
C GLU A 57 -6.33 -18.93 9.90
N ARG A 58 -7.10 -18.04 10.52
CA ARG A 58 -8.30 -17.41 9.95
C ARG A 58 -8.33 -15.95 10.32
N ASP A 59 -8.51 -15.08 9.33
CA ASP A 59 -8.59 -13.64 9.54
C ASP A 59 -9.92 -13.29 10.19
N GLY A 60 -9.87 -12.47 11.24
CA GLY A 60 -11.03 -12.04 12.00
C GLY A 60 -10.96 -10.56 12.35
N ILE A 61 -11.86 -10.14 13.23
CA ILE A 61 -11.87 -8.83 13.87
C ILE A 61 -11.98 -9.06 15.38
N SER A 62 -11.29 -8.22 16.13
CA SER A 62 -11.25 -8.19 17.59
C SER A 62 -11.06 -6.74 18.06
N GLU A 63 -11.16 -6.49 19.36
CA GLU A 63 -10.90 -5.16 19.93
C GLU A 63 -9.47 -4.70 19.62
N GLU A 64 -8.48 -5.58 19.80
CA GLU A 64 -7.06 -5.31 19.58
C GLU A 64 -6.77 -5.01 18.12
N SER A 65 -7.30 -5.82 17.20
CA SER A 65 -7.09 -5.61 15.77
C SER A 65 -7.84 -4.37 15.24
N GLY A 66 -9.01 -4.05 15.80
CA GLY A 66 -9.73 -2.81 15.50
C GLY A 66 -8.98 -1.56 15.99
N ALA A 67 -8.39 -1.61 17.19
CA ALA A 67 -7.58 -0.51 17.73
C ALA A 67 -6.32 -0.27 16.87
N LEU A 68 -5.61 -1.34 16.50
CA LEU A 68 -4.47 -1.24 15.57
C LEU A 68 -4.89 -0.69 14.21
N ARG A 69 -6.02 -1.16 13.65
CA ARG A 69 -6.51 -0.68 12.37
C ARG A 69 -6.80 0.82 12.42
N SER A 70 -7.37 1.30 13.52
CA SER A 70 -7.65 2.72 13.72
C SER A 70 -6.37 3.56 13.70
N ALA A 71 -5.30 3.10 14.36
CA ALA A 71 -3.99 3.75 14.29
C ALA A 71 -3.43 3.74 12.85
N SER A 72 -3.48 2.60 12.15
CA SER A 72 -3.05 2.51 10.75
C SER A 72 -3.83 3.45 9.81
N LEU A 73 -5.14 3.63 10.04
CA LEU A 73 -5.96 4.57 9.28
C LEU A 73 -5.54 6.03 9.54
N ALA A 74 -5.17 6.38 10.77
CA ALA A 74 -4.61 7.70 11.07
C ALA A 74 -3.27 7.94 10.37
N ALA A 75 -2.40 6.93 10.27
CA ALA A 75 -1.19 7.03 9.45
C ALA A 75 -1.53 7.23 7.96
N GLY A 76 -2.56 6.57 7.45
CA GLY A 76 -3.09 6.79 6.10
C GLY A 76 -3.61 8.22 5.88
N ARG A 77 -4.31 8.81 6.86
CA ARG A 77 -4.76 10.20 6.81
C ARG A 77 -3.60 11.19 6.83
N LEU A 78 -2.62 10.98 7.72
CA LEU A 78 -1.39 11.78 7.75
C LEU A 78 -0.68 11.75 6.39
N PHE A 79 -0.53 10.56 5.80
CA PHE A 79 0.06 10.36 4.49
C PHE A 79 -0.70 11.14 3.41
N CYS A 80 -2.03 10.98 3.31
CA CYS A 80 -2.84 11.69 2.33
C CYS A 80 -2.79 13.22 2.54
N ALA A 81 -2.83 13.70 3.78
CA ALA A 81 -2.71 15.12 4.10
C ALA A 81 -1.35 15.68 3.66
N SER A 82 -0.27 14.92 3.87
CA SER A 82 1.08 15.33 3.47
C SER A 82 1.22 15.39 1.95
N TRP A 83 0.59 14.43 1.25
CA TRP A 83 0.55 14.40 -0.20
C TRP A 83 -0.23 15.59 -0.77
N ASP A 84 -1.39 15.90 -0.19
CA ASP A 84 -2.25 17.00 -0.66
C ASP A 84 -1.77 18.39 -0.24
N GLY A 85 -0.65 18.49 0.48
CA GLY A 85 -0.11 19.77 0.95
C GLY A 85 -0.91 20.41 2.08
N ARG A 86 -1.75 19.63 2.78
CA ARG A 86 -2.61 20.07 3.90
C ARG A 86 -1.80 20.12 5.20
N LYS A 87 -0.81 21.03 5.24
CA LYS A 87 0.19 21.13 6.33
C LYS A 87 -0.44 21.31 7.71
N ASP A 88 -1.54 22.06 7.81
CA ASP A 88 -2.21 22.35 9.07
C ASP A 88 -2.84 21.09 9.71
N GLU A 89 -3.10 20.05 8.92
CA GLU A 89 -3.65 18.78 9.41
C GLU A 89 -2.57 17.83 9.92
N LEU A 90 -1.30 18.00 9.53
CA LEU A 90 -0.26 17.00 9.81
C LEU A 90 0.02 16.83 11.29
N GLY A 91 0.11 17.93 12.04
CA GLY A 91 0.29 17.86 13.50
C GLY A 91 -0.88 17.16 14.19
N LYS A 92 -2.10 17.41 13.71
CA LYS A 92 -3.34 16.80 14.23
C LYS A 92 -3.39 15.30 13.94
N GLU A 93 -3.16 14.89 12.70
CA GLU A 93 -3.21 13.46 12.33
C GLU A 93 -2.06 12.68 12.98
N ALA A 94 -0.88 13.29 13.15
CA ALA A 94 0.22 12.69 13.90
C ALA A 94 -0.11 12.52 15.40
N ALA A 95 -0.76 13.52 16.02
CA ALA A 95 -1.23 13.41 17.40
C ALA A 95 -2.29 12.31 17.54
N LEU A 96 -3.26 12.25 16.62
CA LEU A 96 -4.30 11.22 16.59
C LEU A 96 -3.71 9.82 16.41
N PHE A 97 -2.72 9.65 15.53
CA PHE A 97 -2.01 8.38 15.40
C PHE A 97 -1.40 7.92 16.73
N LYS A 98 -0.70 8.82 17.44
CA LYS A 98 -0.08 8.50 18.73
C LYS A 98 -1.11 8.16 19.81
N GLU A 99 -2.24 8.85 19.82
CA GLU A 99 -3.35 8.55 20.73
C GLU A 99 -3.94 7.16 20.47
N LEU A 100 -4.25 6.85 19.21
CA LEU A 100 -4.82 5.56 18.81
C LEU A 100 -3.84 4.40 19.01
N LEU A 101 -2.54 4.61 18.71
CA LEU A 101 -1.51 3.62 19.00
C LEU A 101 -1.41 3.38 20.51
N SER A 102 -1.43 4.44 21.31
CA SER A 102 -1.44 4.33 22.79
C SER A 102 -2.64 3.56 23.31
N ALA A 103 -3.82 3.75 22.71
CA ALA A 103 -5.02 2.97 23.03
C ALA A 103 -4.85 1.50 22.65
N ALA A 104 -4.34 1.20 21.45
CA ALA A 104 -4.08 -0.16 21.00
C ALA A 104 -3.06 -0.91 21.89
N LEU A 105 -2.04 -0.22 22.40
CA LEU A 105 -1.06 -0.82 23.32
C LEU A 105 -1.69 -1.25 24.66
N ARG A 106 -2.82 -0.66 25.06
CA ARG A 106 -3.53 -1.00 26.30
C ARG A 106 -4.43 -2.23 26.16
N THR A 107 -4.72 -2.70 24.95
CA THR A 107 -5.61 -3.85 24.73
C THR A 107 -4.93 -5.21 24.95
N GLY A 108 -3.63 -5.24 25.31
CA GLY A 108 -2.89 -6.47 25.57
C GLY A 108 -2.31 -7.12 24.31
N LEU A 109 -1.28 -6.49 23.73
CA LEU A 109 -0.58 -7.01 22.55
C LEU A 109 0.42 -8.13 22.93
N PRO A 110 0.73 -9.08 22.02
CA PRO A 110 1.77 -10.07 22.26
C PRO A 110 3.12 -9.39 22.50
N GLU A 111 3.97 -9.97 23.36
CA GLU A 111 5.31 -9.43 23.69
C GLU A 111 6.19 -9.28 22.44
N ARG A 112 6.04 -10.21 21.48
CA ARG A 112 6.83 -10.30 20.26
C ARG A 112 5.95 -10.56 19.06
N MET A 113 6.39 -10.04 17.91
CA MET A 113 5.74 -10.24 16.63
C MET A 113 6.77 -10.53 15.53
N GLU A 114 6.34 -11.25 14.49
CA GLU A 114 7.11 -11.40 13.26
C GLU A 114 6.79 -10.24 12.32
N ALA A 115 7.72 -9.31 12.15
CA ALA A 115 7.63 -8.24 11.18
C ALA A 115 8.15 -8.72 9.83
N ARG A 116 7.45 -8.39 8.74
CA ARG A 116 7.91 -8.67 7.37
C ARG A 116 8.26 -7.39 6.65
N ILE A 117 9.32 -7.41 5.85
CA ILE A 117 9.66 -6.30 4.96
C ILE A 117 8.76 -6.41 3.72
N PRO A 118 7.95 -5.39 3.39
CA PRO A 118 7.13 -5.43 2.18
C PRO A 118 8.01 -5.32 0.93
N GLU A 119 8.02 -6.37 0.10
CA GLU A 119 8.87 -6.46 -1.10
C GLU A 119 8.58 -5.33 -2.10
N GLY A 120 7.32 -4.90 -2.24
CA GLY A 120 6.94 -3.80 -3.12
C GLY A 120 7.68 -2.50 -2.83
N TYR A 121 7.90 -2.17 -1.56
CA TYR A 121 8.69 -1.00 -1.17
C TYR A 121 10.20 -1.23 -1.33
N ALA A 122 10.69 -2.42 -0.99
CA ALA A 122 12.11 -2.72 -0.98
C ALA A 122 12.72 -3.00 -2.37
N HIS A 123 11.93 -3.56 -3.30
CA HIS A 123 12.42 -4.15 -4.54
C HIS A 123 11.72 -3.66 -5.79
N TYR A 124 10.45 -3.25 -5.71
CA TYR A 124 9.66 -2.88 -6.90
C TYR A 124 9.49 -1.37 -7.08
N GLY A 125 9.96 -0.57 -6.11
CA GLY A 125 9.83 0.88 -6.18
C GLY A 125 8.38 1.35 -6.19
N LEU A 126 7.51 0.67 -5.43
CA LEU A 126 6.11 1.04 -5.32
C LEU A 126 5.96 2.34 -4.53
N PHE A 127 5.22 3.30 -5.09
CA PHE A 127 4.87 4.56 -4.45
C PHE A 127 3.42 4.48 -3.91
N PRO A 128 3.16 4.57 -2.59
CA PRO A 128 1.80 4.51 -2.07
C PRO A 128 0.89 5.64 -2.60
N ASP A 129 1.46 6.76 -3.06
CA ASP A 129 0.74 7.92 -3.59
C ASP A 129 -0.16 7.58 -4.78
N VAL A 130 0.24 6.58 -5.58
CA VAL A 130 -0.57 6.15 -6.72
C VAL A 130 -1.92 5.59 -6.27
N TYR A 131 -2.03 5.09 -5.04
CA TYR A 131 -3.30 4.59 -4.50
C TYR A 131 -4.26 5.72 -4.10
N ILE A 132 -3.77 6.92 -3.81
CA ILE A 132 -4.63 8.11 -3.63
C ILE A 132 -5.36 8.40 -4.94
N ASP A 133 -4.62 8.39 -6.04
CA ASP A 133 -5.18 8.67 -7.36
C ASP A 133 -6.09 7.54 -7.87
N SER A 134 -5.74 6.27 -7.62
CA SER A 134 -6.65 5.13 -7.84
C SER A 134 -7.96 5.28 -7.07
N ALA A 135 -7.91 5.76 -5.82
CA ALA A 135 -9.11 6.00 -5.01
C ALA A 135 -9.96 7.16 -5.55
N ARG A 136 -9.33 8.22 -6.07
CA ARG A 136 -10.01 9.33 -6.74
C ARG A 136 -10.69 8.89 -8.03
N ASP A 137 -10.02 8.07 -8.84
CA ASP A 137 -10.62 7.50 -10.05
C ASP A 137 -11.83 6.62 -9.71
N PHE A 138 -11.73 5.76 -8.69
CA PHE A 138 -12.86 4.98 -8.19
C PHE A 138 -14.03 5.88 -7.74
N PHE A 139 -13.74 6.93 -6.98
CA PHE A 139 -14.76 7.84 -6.50
C PHE A 139 -15.43 8.62 -7.64
N ARG A 140 -14.68 9.03 -8.67
CA ARG A 140 -15.25 9.71 -9.85
C ARG A 140 -16.25 8.80 -10.58
N ASP A 141 -15.95 7.51 -10.67
CA ASP A 141 -16.79 6.56 -11.39
C ASP A 141 -18.01 6.08 -10.58
N ARG A 142 -17.87 5.97 -9.25
CA ARG A 142 -18.92 5.41 -8.36
C ARG A 142 -19.67 6.45 -7.55
N GLY A 143 -19.11 7.63 -7.36
CA GLY A 143 -19.58 8.63 -6.41
C GLY A 143 -19.47 8.18 -4.95
N ARG A 144 -20.11 8.95 -4.07
CA ARG A 144 -20.18 8.65 -2.63
C ARG A 144 -20.92 7.34 -2.37
N CYS A 145 -20.27 6.41 -1.67
CA CYS A 145 -20.84 5.11 -1.34
C CYS A 145 -20.29 4.54 -0.02
N HIS A 146 -20.84 3.41 0.40
CA HIS A 146 -20.30 2.61 1.50
C HIS A 146 -19.25 1.66 0.93
N VAL A 147 -18.08 1.63 1.56
CA VAL A 147 -16.91 0.89 1.11
C VAL A 147 -16.43 -0.03 2.21
N VAL A 148 -16.14 -1.28 1.84
CA VAL A 148 -15.38 -2.22 2.66
C VAL A 148 -13.99 -2.35 2.06
N CYS A 149 -12.98 -1.75 2.71
CA CYS A 149 -11.60 -1.72 2.23
C CYS A 149 -10.76 -2.81 2.87
N ILE A 150 -10.33 -3.77 2.05
CA ILE A 150 -9.63 -4.99 2.46
C ILE A 150 -8.17 -4.93 1.99
N GLY A 151 -7.24 -4.76 2.93
CA GLY A 151 -5.81 -4.84 2.66
C GLY A 151 -5.29 -6.28 2.64
N LEU A 152 -4.60 -6.69 1.58
CA LEU A 152 -3.94 -8.01 1.53
C LEU A 152 -2.55 -7.91 2.17
N ARG A 153 -2.37 -8.58 3.31
CA ARG A 153 -1.09 -8.63 4.02
C ARG A 153 -0.03 -9.33 3.15
N SER A 154 1.17 -8.78 3.01
CA SER A 154 1.79 -7.75 3.88
C SER A 154 1.48 -6.31 3.46
N ILE A 155 1.97 -5.88 2.30
CA ILE A 155 2.00 -4.46 1.90
C ILE A 155 0.63 -3.80 1.82
N GLY A 156 -0.41 -4.59 1.47
CA GLY A 156 -1.80 -4.14 1.44
C GLY A 156 -2.32 -3.60 2.77
N ALA A 157 -1.69 -3.92 3.91
CA ALA A 157 -2.04 -3.29 5.19
C ALA A 157 -1.86 -1.76 5.13
N SER A 158 -0.67 -1.29 4.78
CA SER A 158 -0.40 0.14 4.57
C SER A 158 -1.19 0.74 3.40
N LEU A 159 -1.23 0.06 2.25
CA LEU A 159 -1.89 0.60 1.05
C LEU A 159 -3.40 0.75 1.24
N SER A 160 -4.05 -0.19 1.93
CA SER A 160 -5.47 -0.09 2.24
C SER A 160 -5.78 1.07 3.19
N SER A 161 -4.83 1.48 4.05
CA SER A 161 -4.99 2.69 4.87
C SER A 161 -5.01 3.96 4.02
N VAL A 162 -4.16 4.02 2.98
CA VAL A 162 -4.15 5.12 2.01
C VAL A 162 -5.47 5.18 1.25
N VAL A 163 -5.92 4.05 0.69
CA VAL A 163 -7.20 3.97 -0.04
C VAL A 163 -8.37 4.36 0.87
N SER A 164 -8.40 3.86 2.10
CA SER A 164 -9.46 4.20 3.07
C SER A 164 -9.47 5.69 3.37
N ALA A 165 -8.33 6.27 3.74
CA ALA A 165 -8.21 7.69 4.06
C ALA A 165 -8.57 8.60 2.87
N ALA A 166 -8.16 8.23 1.66
CA ALA A 166 -8.51 8.97 0.44
C ALA A 166 -10.01 8.91 0.13
N LEU A 167 -10.67 7.77 0.34
CA LEU A 167 -12.12 7.65 0.13
C LEU A 167 -12.92 8.34 1.24
N GLU A 168 -12.46 8.28 2.49
CA GLU A 168 -13.04 9.02 3.61
C GLU A 168 -13.00 10.53 3.38
N SER A 169 -11.87 11.07 2.88
CA SER A 169 -11.75 12.51 2.58
C SER A 169 -12.65 12.97 1.43
N LEU A 170 -13.07 12.04 0.56
CA LEU A 170 -14.05 12.27 -0.50
C LEU A 170 -15.50 12.04 -0.04
N GLY A 171 -15.71 11.71 1.24
CA GLY A 171 -17.02 11.58 1.88
C GLY A 171 -17.64 10.18 1.81
N CYS A 172 -16.89 9.15 1.41
CA CYS A 172 -17.34 7.76 1.51
C CYS A 172 -17.34 7.29 2.96
N GLN A 173 -18.26 6.38 3.30
CA GLN A 173 -18.23 5.67 4.57
C GLN A 173 -17.38 4.40 4.39
N VAL A 174 -16.30 4.27 5.14
CA VAL A 174 -15.34 3.18 4.97
C VAL A 174 -15.29 2.31 6.22
N VAL A 175 -15.48 1.00 6.03
CA VAL A 175 -15.10 -0.04 6.99
C VAL A 175 -13.85 -0.71 6.46
N SER A 176 -12.85 -0.96 7.30
CA SER A 176 -11.59 -1.53 6.82
C SER A 176 -11.02 -2.60 7.74
N PHE A 177 -10.43 -3.62 7.14
CA PHE A 177 -9.70 -4.70 7.82
C PHE A 177 -8.65 -5.30 6.87
N THR A 178 -7.76 -6.14 7.39
CA THR A 178 -6.71 -6.77 6.59
C THR A 178 -6.78 -8.28 6.62
N VAL A 179 -6.46 -8.92 5.51
CA VAL A 179 -6.54 -10.38 5.36
C VAL A 179 -5.22 -10.94 4.82
N ARG A 180 -4.93 -12.18 5.18
CA ARG A 180 -3.72 -12.91 4.78
C ARG A 180 -4.16 -14.12 3.95
N PRO A 181 -4.16 -14.05 2.61
CA PRO A 181 -4.33 -15.24 1.80
C PRO A 181 -3.24 -16.29 2.13
N ARG A 182 -3.67 -17.45 2.62
CA ARG A 182 -2.82 -18.56 3.13
C ARG A 182 -2.76 -19.71 2.11
N ALA A 183 -2.08 -20.80 2.47
CA ALA A 183 -1.78 -21.97 1.62
C ALA A 183 -0.71 -21.68 0.54
N HIS A 184 -0.55 -22.62 -0.40
CA HIS A 184 0.50 -22.58 -1.42
C HIS A 184 0.48 -21.23 -2.18
N PRO A 185 1.64 -20.58 -2.46
CA PRO A 185 1.69 -19.26 -3.12
C PRO A 185 0.96 -19.16 -4.47
N PHE A 186 0.73 -20.29 -5.13
CA PHE A 186 -0.02 -20.37 -6.39
C PHE A 186 -1.46 -20.85 -6.25
N LYS A 187 -1.90 -21.19 -5.03
CA LYS A 187 -3.25 -21.67 -4.71
C LYS A 187 -3.73 -21.07 -3.38
N ARG A 188 -3.54 -19.76 -3.23
CA ARG A 188 -3.89 -19.07 -1.98
C ARG A 188 -5.38 -19.17 -1.69
N LYS A 189 -5.75 -19.22 -0.41
CA LYS A 189 -7.12 -19.25 0.09
C LYS A 189 -7.29 -18.21 1.20
N ALA A 190 -8.38 -17.47 1.14
CA ALA A 190 -8.82 -16.61 2.22
C ALA A 190 -9.71 -17.42 3.17
N PHE A 191 -9.39 -17.38 4.46
CA PHE A 191 -10.15 -18.01 5.52
C PHE A 191 -10.56 -16.94 6.51
N PHE A 192 -11.86 -16.79 6.76
CA PHE A 192 -12.39 -15.81 7.69
C PHE A 192 -12.88 -16.52 8.96
N THR A 193 -12.90 -15.82 10.09
CA THR A 193 -13.63 -16.25 11.28
C THR A 193 -15.13 -16.04 11.07
N PRO A 194 -16.01 -16.76 11.80
CA PRO A 194 -17.45 -16.60 11.68
C PRO A 194 -17.93 -15.14 11.85
N GLU A 195 -17.32 -14.40 12.78
CA GLU A 195 -17.67 -13.01 13.08
C GLU A 195 -17.36 -12.10 11.89
N LEU A 196 -16.22 -12.30 11.22
CA LEU A 196 -15.89 -11.56 10.01
C LEU A 196 -16.80 -11.95 8.84
N GLU A 197 -17.19 -13.22 8.74
CA GLU A 197 -18.16 -13.66 7.72
C GLU A 197 -19.53 -13.00 7.90
N GLU A 198 -19.99 -12.85 9.14
CA GLU A 198 -21.23 -12.15 9.47
C GLU A 198 -21.14 -10.66 9.08
N ILE A 199 -20.06 -9.98 9.45
CA ILE A 199 -19.82 -8.56 9.08
C ILE A 199 -19.85 -8.39 7.55
N VAL A 200 -19.13 -9.24 6.81
CA VAL A 200 -19.12 -9.21 5.34
C VAL A 200 -20.53 -9.44 4.78
N SER A 201 -21.28 -10.39 5.36
CA SER A 201 -22.64 -10.70 4.92
C SER A 201 -23.61 -9.54 5.14
N CYS A 202 -23.49 -8.83 6.26
CA CYS A 202 -24.26 -7.62 6.57
C CYS A 202 -23.91 -6.46 5.63
N LEU A 203 -22.66 -6.37 5.17
CA LEU A 203 -22.17 -5.31 4.30
C LEU A 203 -22.19 -5.66 2.81
N ARG A 204 -22.84 -6.76 2.40
CA ARG A 204 -22.85 -7.24 1.00
C ARG A 204 -23.34 -6.22 -0.05
N GLY A 205 -24.08 -5.20 0.37
CA GLY A 205 -24.52 -4.09 -0.48
C GLY A 205 -23.44 -3.04 -0.79
N SER A 206 -22.37 -2.99 0.00
CA SER A 206 -21.24 -2.05 -0.14
C SER A 206 -20.32 -2.41 -1.31
N ALA A 207 -19.46 -1.46 -1.70
CA ALA A 207 -18.32 -1.74 -2.58
C ALA A 207 -17.19 -2.39 -1.78
N PHE A 208 -16.75 -3.58 -2.16
CA PHE A 208 -15.63 -4.29 -1.56
C PHE A 208 -14.37 -4.01 -2.38
N VAL A 209 -13.51 -3.15 -1.85
CA VAL A 209 -12.23 -2.80 -2.50
C VAL A 209 -11.12 -3.65 -1.91
N ILE A 210 -10.47 -4.45 -2.74
CA ILE A 210 -9.34 -5.30 -2.36
C ILE A 210 -8.06 -4.59 -2.77
N VAL A 211 -7.15 -4.37 -1.82
CA VAL A 211 -5.94 -3.54 -2.02
C VAL A 211 -4.69 -4.35 -1.77
N ASP A 212 -3.79 -4.39 -2.76
CA ASP A 212 -2.48 -5.05 -2.68
C ASP A 212 -1.52 -4.46 -3.73
N GLU A 213 -0.22 -4.73 -3.59
CA GLU A 213 0.77 -4.44 -4.63
C GLU A 213 0.62 -5.37 -5.82
N GLY A 214 0.21 -6.62 -5.59
CA GLY A 214 0.07 -7.64 -6.62
C GLY A 214 -0.87 -7.24 -7.77
N PRO A 215 -1.11 -8.15 -8.73
CA PRO A 215 -0.93 -9.59 -8.59
C PRO A 215 0.51 -10.06 -8.83
N GLY A 216 0.98 -11.03 -8.05
CA GLY A 216 2.17 -11.82 -8.41
C GLY A 216 1.87 -12.83 -9.52
N LEU A 217 2.86 -13.66 -9.91
CA LEU A 217 2.77 -14.60 -11.04
C LEU A 217 1.51 -15.50 -11.08
N SER A 218 0.93 -15.84 -9.92
CA SER A 218 -0.29 -16.66 -9.87
C SER A 218 -1.60 -15.90 -9.89
N GLY A 219 -1.60 -14.59 -9.60
CA GLY A 219 -2.82 -13.82 -9.33
C GLY A 219 -3.68 -14.31 -8.15
N SER A 220 -3.19 -15.29 -7.37
CA SER A 220 -4.04 -16.03 -6.42
C SER A 220 -4.44 -15.24 -5.18
N SER A 221 -3.72 -14.17 -4.80
CA SER A 221 -4.08 -13.32 -3.66
C SER A 221 -5.47 -12.69 -3.85
N PHE A 222 -5.62 -11.90 -4.91
CA PHE A 222 -6.88 -11.22 -5.23
C PHE A 222 -8.01 -12.20 -5.46
N SER A 223 -7.78 -13.24 -6.28
CA SER A 223 -8.83 -14.20 -6.63
C SER A 223 -9.32 -15.00 -5.42
N SER A 224 -8.45 -15.27 -4.45
CA SER A 224 -8.84 -16.00 -3.24
C SER A 224 -9.83 -15.23 -2.38
N VAL A 225 -9.64 -13.92 -2.21
CA VAL A 225 -10.51 -13.06 -1.41
C VAL A 225 -11.79 -12.75 -2.18
N ALA A 226 -11.70 -12.40 -3.47
CA ALA A 226 -12.87 -12.18 -4.31
C ALA A 226 -13.83 -13.39 -4.30
N ARG A 227 -13.27 -14.61 -4.36
CA ARG A 227 -14.07 -15.84 -4.28
C ARG A 227 -14.72 -16.02 -2.91
N LYS A 228 -14.01 -15.73 -1.83
CA LYS A 228 -14.57 -15.81 -0.48
C LYS A 228 -15.72 -14.81 -0.30
N LEU A 229 -15.56 -13.58 -0.78
CA LEU A 229 -16.63 -12.57 -0.77
C LEU A 229 -17.85 -13.01 -1.59
N LYS A 230 -17.63 -13.54 -2.81
CA LYS A 230 -18.71 -14.07 -3.65
C LYS A 230 -19.45 -15.23 -2.97
N ALA A 231 -18.72 -16.12 -2.28
CA ALA A 231 -19.33 -17.21 -1.51
C ALA A 231 -20.16 -16.72 -0.31
N LEU A 232 -19.86 -15.52 0.21
CA LEU A 232 -20.63 -14.82 1.24
C LEU A 232 -21.75 -13.94 0.67
N GLY A 233 -22.04 -14.05 -0.63
CA GLY A 233 -23.15 -13.36 -1.29
C GLY A 233 -22.85 -11.92 -1.73
N VAL A 234 -21.59 -11.48 -1.72
CA VAL A 234 -21.22 -10.17 -2.28
C VAL A 234 -21.37 -10.23 -3.81
N PRO A 235 -22.17 -9.32 -4.43
CA PRO A 235 -22.32 -9.28 -5.87
C PRO A 235 -20.99 -9.01 -6.57
N GLU A 236 -20.73 -9.70 -7.67
CA GLU A 236 -19.45 -9.58 -8.39
C GLU A 236 -19.13 -8.14 -8.81
N LYS A 237 -20.14 -7.39 -9.28
CA LYS A 237 -20.03 -5.96 -9.64
C LYS A 237 -19.62 -5.03 -8.49
N ASN A 238 -19.70 -5.51 -7.24
CA ASN A 238 -19.31 -4.77 -6.04
C ASN A 238 -17.89 -5.12 -5.60
N ILE A 239 -17.25 -6.14 -6.17
CA ILE A 239 -15.87 -6.52 -5.84
C ILE A 239 -14.92 -5.81 -6.81
N VAL A 240 -14.03 -4.98 -6.27
CA VAL A 240 -13.14 -4.11 -7.05
C VAL A 240 -11.70 -4.32 -6.61
N PHE A 241 -10.76 -4.35 -7.55
CA PHE A 241 -9.34 -4.51 -7.24
C PHE A 241 -8.58 -3.20 -7.34
N PHE A 242 -7.66 -2.99 -6.40
CA PHE A 242 -6.68 -1.91 -6.38
C PHE A 242 -5.29 -2.53 -6.41
N PRO A 243 -4.80 -2.92 -7.60
CA PRO A 243 -3.44 -3.43 -7.80
C PRO A 243 -2.45 -2.28 -8.03
N SER A 244 -1.14 -2.55 -7.95
CA SER A 244 -0.13 -1.55 -8.37
C SER A 244 0.13 -1.52 -9.88
N TRP A 245 -0.32 -2.56 -10.60
CA TRP A 245 -0.13 -2.69 -12.04
C TRP A 245 -1.21 -3.57 -12.67
N LEU A 246 -1.33 -3.51 -14.00
CA LEU A 246 -2.38 -4.18 -14.77
C LEU A 246 -1.78 -5.20 -15.76
N PRO A 247 -1.36 -6.41 -15.30
CA PRO A 247 -0.95 -7.46 -16.21
C PRO A 247 -2.07 -7.92 -17.14
N ASP A 248 -1.66 -8.47 -18.27
CA ASP A 248 -2.49 -9.43 -18.98
C ASP A 248 -2.66 -10.69 -18.12
N GLY A 249 -3.84 -10.79 -17.51
CA GLY A 249 -4.21 -11.90 -16.66
C GLY A 249 -4.32 -13.23 -17.38
N SER A 250 -4.26 -13.28 -18.73
CA SER A 250 -4.29 -14.54 -19.50
C SER A 250 -3.10 -15.46 -19.17
N SER A 251 -2.00 -14.88 -18.69
CA SER A 251 -0.73 -15.54 -18.36
C SER A 251 -0.65 -16.11 -16.95
N PHE A 252 -1.65 -15.90 -16.09
CA PHE A 252 -1.58 -16.39 -14.71
C PHE A 252 -1.59 -17.91 -14.63
N LEU A 253 -0.74 -18.44 -13.74
CA LEU A 253 -0.64 -19.88 -13.49
C LEU A 253 -1.93 -20.50 -12.93
N SER A 254 -2.74 -19.74 -12.18
CA SER A 254 -4.04 -20.20 -11.67
C SER A 254 -5.13 -19.90 -12.68
N LYS A 255 -5.82 -20.95 -13.16
CA LYS A 255 -7.00 -20.80 -14.04
C LYS A 255 -8.05 -19.89 -13.41
N GLU A 256 -8.26 -20.06 -12.11
CA GLU A 256 -9.22 -19.28 -11.33
C GLU A 256 -8.84 -17.80 -11.28
N ALA A 257 -7.54 -17.50 -11.13
CA ALA A 257 -7.06 -16.13 -11.18
C ALA A 257 -7.27 -15.50 -12.55
N ARG A 258 -7.07 -16.24 -13.67
CA ARG A 258 -7.36 -15.74 -15.02
C ARG A 258 -8.82 -15.32 -15.18
N GLU A 259 -9.73 -16.18 -14.76
CA GLU A 259 -11.17 -15.93 -14.84
C GLU A 259 -11.64 -14.77 -13.95
N VAL A 260 -11.13 -14.69 -12.72
CA VAL A 260 -11.51 -13.62 -11.79
C VAL A 260 -10.91 -12.29 -12.22
N TRP A 261 -9.63 -12.28 -12.61
CA TRP A 261 -8.94 -11.07 -13.04
C TRP A 261 -9.59 -10.46 -14.27
N GLY A 262 -9.91 -11.25 -15.30
CA GLY A 262 -10.55 -10.72 -16.52
C GLY A 262 -11.90 -10.05 -16.27
N ARG A 263 -12.64 -10.46 -15.23
CA ARG A 263 -14.00 -9.96 -14.95
C ARG A 263 -14.08 -8.77 -14.01
N GLN A 264 -13.13 -8.62 -13.08
CA GLN A 264 -13.26 -7.56 -12.08
C GLN A 264 -12.87 -6.19 -12.58
N THR A 265 -13.60 -5.17 -12.11
CA THR A 265 -13.21 -3.77 -12.23
C THR A 265 -11.94 -3.53 -11.42
N LYS A 266 -11.03 -2.73 -11.96
CA LYS A 266 -9.72 -2.43 -11.35
C LYS A 266 -9.44 -0.95 -11.44
N TYR A 267 -8.88 -0.39 -10.38
CA TYR A 267 -8.38 0.98 -10.37
C TYR A 267 -6.89 0.92 -10.03
N ALA A 268 -6.08 1.37 -10.98
CA ALA A 268 -4.65 1.47 -10.84
C ALA A 268 -4.20 2.78 -11.46
N SER A 269 -3.38 3.52 -10.71
CA SER A 269 -2.66 4.69 -11.18
C SER A 269 -1.16 4.39 -11.17
N PHE A 270 -0.38 5.26 -11.78
CA PHE A 270 1.02 5.04 -12.06
C PHE A 270 1.85 6.26 -11.68
N PHE A 271 3.14 6.03 -11.46
CA PHE A 271 4.10 7.08 -11.14
C PHE A 271 4.03 8.21 -12.17
N GLU A 272 3.98 7.86 -13.46
CA GLU A 272 3.95 8.79 -14.58
C GLU A 272 2.79 9.78 -14.45
N LYS A 273 1.57 9.30 -14.20
CA LYS A 273 0.38 10.14 -14.00
C LYS A 273 0.51 11.06 -12.78
N VAL A 274 0.92 10.48 -11.65
CA VAL A 274 0.85 11.16 -10.34
C VAL A 274 2.00 12.13 -10.11
N TRP A 275 3.18 11.87 -10.70
CA TRP A 275 4.39 12.67 -10.51
C TRP A 275 4.81 13.47 -11.74
N LEU A 276 4.74 12.88 -12.94
CA LEU A 276 5.23 13.53 -14.18
C LEU A 276 4.12 14.38 -14.83
N GLU A 277 3.01 13.75 -15.21
CA GLU A 277 1.91 14.42 -15.91
C GLU A 277 1.23 15.50 -15.06
N SER A 278 1.24 15.33 -13.73
CA SER A 278 0.73 16.32 -12.79
C SER A 278 1.63 17.56 -12.63
N GLY A 279 2.86 17.52 -13.15
CA GLY A 279 3.90 18.54 -12.92
C GLY A 279 4.45 18.58 -11.49
N ARG A 280 4.03 17.64 -10.62
CA ARG A 280 4.45 17.63 -9.21
C ARG A 280 5.93 17.39 -9.06
N LEU A 281 6.52 16.46 -9.82
CA LEU A 281 7.95 16.19 -9.75
C LEU A 281 8.76 17.44 -10.11
N GLU A 282 8.35 18.18 -11.14
CA GLU A 282 8.99 19.44 -11.55
C GLU A 282 8.96 20.46 -10.41
N LYS A 283 7.77 20.65 -9.82
CA LYS A 283 7.56 21.59 -8.72
C LYS A 283 8.36 21.21 -7.47
N ASP A 284 8.26 19.96 -7.02
CA ASP A 284 8.84 19.52 -5.74
C ASP A 284 10.36 19.36 -5.83
N ALA A 285 10.89 18.93 -6.99
CA ALA A 285 12.32 18.84 -7.20
C ALA A 285 12.95 20.17 -7.68
N GLY A 286 12.15 21.17 -8.05
CA GLY A 286 12.62 22.44 -8.60
C GLY A 286 13.32 22.27 -9.95
N LEU A 287 12.68 21.55 -10.88
CA LEU A 287 13.21 21.34 -12.23
C LEU A 287 12.90 22.55 -13.12
N GLU A 288 13.90 23.03 -13.86
CA GLU A 288 13.78 24.17 -14.78
C GLU A 288 13.23 23.79 -16.16
N SER A 289 13.11 22.48 -16.42
CA SER A 289 12.64 21.91 -17.68
C SER A 289 11.92 20.60 -17.42
N ALA A 290 11.20 20.11 -18.44
CA ALA A 290 10.50 18.83 -18.39
C ALA A 290 11.40 17.69 -17.85
N PRO A 291 10.93 16.84 -16.93
CA PRO A 291 11.74 15.78 -16.34
C PRO A 291 12.15 14.78 -17.41
N MET A 292 13.46 14.59 -17.56
CA MET A 292 14.01 13.54 -18.42
C MET A 292 14.37 12.33 -17.58
N ASP A 293 13.75 11.19 -17.86
CA ASP A 293 14.11 9.94 -17.20
C ASP A 293 15.45 9.43 -17.74
N VAL A 294 16.45 9.35 -16.86
CA VAL A 294 17.80 8.85 -17.17
C VAL A 294 18.13 7.57 -16.39
N SER A 295 17.10 6.87 -15.92
CA SER A 295 17.20 5.61 -15.18
C SER A 295 17.61 4.45 -16.08
N ALA A 296 17.63 3.23 -15.53
CA ALA A 296 17.91 2.01 -16.30
C ALA A 296 19.26 2.04 -17.04
N GLY A 297 20.25 2.74 -16.49
CA GLY A 297 21.58 2.90 -17.05
C GLY A 297 21.68 3.97 -18.13
N MET A 298 20.61 4.69 -18.44
CA MET A 298 20.59 5.75 -19.47
C MET A 298 21.45 6.95 -19.06
N TRP A 299 21.60 7.22 -17.77
CA TRP A 299 22.47 8.25 -17.23
C TRP A 299 23.92 8.10 -17.72
N ARG A 300 24.40 6.89 -18.03
CA ARG A 300 25.77 6.68 -18.51
C ARG A 300 26.06 7.46 -19.78
N GLY A 301 25.08 7.60 -20.68
CA GLY A 301 25.21 8.44 -21.88
C GLY A 301 25.36 9.93 -21.62
N LEU A 302 25.10 10.39 -20.39
CA LEU A 302 25.33 11.78 -19.99
C LEU A 302 26.75 12.03 -19.47
N PHE A 303 27.44 11.00 -18.97
CA PHE A 303 28.74 11.15 -18.31
C PHE A 303 29.90 10.47 -19.05
N TYR A 304 29.63 9.55 -19.98
CA TYR A 304 30.63 8.79 -20.73
C TYR A 304 30.45 9.00 -22.23
N GLN A 305 31.55 9.30 -22.94
CA GLN A 305 31.51 9.53 -24.39
C GLN A 305 31.49 8.23 -25.19
N ASP A 306 32.22 7.21 -24.73
CA ASP A 306 32.26 5.89 -25.34
C ASP A 306 31.43 4.89 -24.51
N GLY A 307 30.63 4.07 -25.19
CA GLY A 307 29.89 2.96 -24.59
C GLY A 307 30.82 1.90 -23.97
N ALA A 308 32.06 1.80 -24.44
CA ALA A 308 33.08 0.92 -23.88
C ALA A 308 33.46 1.29 -22.43
N ASP A 309 33.34 2.57 -22.05
CA ASP A 309 33.66 3.07 -20.72
C ASP A 309 32.49 2.99 -19.74
N TYR A 310 31.34 2.48 -20.18
CA TYR A 310 30.14 2.46 -19.37
C TYR A 310 30.34 1.56 -18.14
N PRO A 311 30.17 2.10 -16.91
CA PRO A 311 30.18 1.26 -15.74
C PRO A 311 29.02 0.27 -15.79
N ALA A 312 29.20 -0.87 -15.13
CA ALA A 312 28.13 -1.84 -14.96
C ALA A 312 26.90 -1.17 -14.31
N ALA A 313 25.73 -1.40 -14.90
CA ALA A 313 24.45 -1.01 -14.33
C ALA A 313 23.56 -2.25 -14.25
N HIS A 314 22.64 -2.26 -13.29
CA HIS A 314 21.60 -3.27 -13.19
C HIS A 314 20.24 -2.59 -13.45
N PRO A 315 19.82 -2.41 -14.72
CA PRO A 315 18.70 -1.54 -15.08
C PRO A 315 17.41 -1.82 -14.30
N ARG A 316 17.14 -3.10 -14.02
CA ARG A 316 15.91 -3.53 -13.32
C ARG A 316 15.86 -3.21 -11.82
N HIS A 317 16.98 -2.88 -11.19
CA HIS A 317 17.04 -2.54 -9.75
C HIS A 317 17.47 -1.08 -9.53
N GLU A 318 17.53 -0.31 -10.61
CA GLU A 318 17.94 1.07 -10.55
C GLU A 318 16.78 1.96 -10.13
N ARG A 319 17.00 2.84 -9.15
CA ARG A 319 16.04 3.88 -8.79
C ARG A 319 15.81 4.82 -9.96
N ARG A 320 14.60 5.39 -10.02
CA ARG A 320 14.28 6.46 -10.95
C ARG A 320 15.21 7.67 -10.76
N LYS A 321 15.68 8.26 -11.86
CA LYS A 321 16.61 9.40 -11.89
C LYS A 321 16.11 10.46 -12.86
N TYR A 322 16.03 11.68 -12.37
CA TYR A 322 15.68 12.87 -13.14
C TYR A 322 16.72 13.96 -12.80
N PRO A 323 17.56 14.40 -13.76
CA PRO A 323 18.60 15.38 -13.50
C PRO A 323 17.99 16.77 -13.26
N LYS A 324 18.63 17.58 -12.40
CA LYS A 324 18.31 19.00 -12.25
C LYS A 324 19.13 19.83 -13.24
N GLY A 325 18.48 20.75 -13.96
CA GLY A 325 19.10 21.66 -14.93
C GLY A 325 18.84 21.30 -16.39
N LYS A 326 19.17 22.21 -17.32
CA LYS A 326 19.00 21.97 -18.77
C LYS A 326 19.81 20.75 -19.21
N ALA A 327 19.14 19.78 -19.83
CA ALA A 327 19.80 18.75 -20.62
C ALA A 327 20.45 19.42 -21.85
N GLY A 328 21.68 19.91 -21.68
CA GLY A 328 22.39 20.63 -22.73
C GLY A 328 23.36 21.65 -22.16
N GLY A 329 24.49 21.18 -21.65
CA GLY A 329 25.58 22.04 -21.22
C GLY A 329 26.83 21.21 -20.99
N LYS A 330 27.48 20.77 -22.06
CA LYS A 330 28.90 20.43 -21.99
C LYS A 330 29.64 21.74 -21.68
N THR A 331 30.18 21.87 -20.47
CA THR A 331 31.46 22.58 -20.30
C THR A 331 32.56 21.59 -20.58
#